data_AF-A0A3N5RW04-F1
#
_entry.id   AF-A0A3N5RW04-F1
#
_cell.length_a   1.000
_cell.length_b   1.000
_cell.length_c   1.000
_cell.angle_alpha   90.00
_cell.angle_beta   90.00
_cell.angle_gamma   90.00
#
_symmetry.space_group_name_H-M   'P 1'
#
loop_
_entity.id
_entity.type
_entity.pdbx_description
1 polymer ?
#
loop_
_entity_poly.entity_id
_entity_poly.type
_entity_poly.pdbx_seq_one_letter_code
_entity_poly.pdbx_strand_id
1 'polypeptide(L)'
;MNDETKKKINERYQQELNRGELFWPDSIFKDLIVSLGIFIVLVLLATFIGVASEPKADPADTSYLPRPEWYFLFLFKFLTLYGQIPIIGRIEWLAAVLIPGIGIGLLTLLPLLDKSPYRHYSRRIFALTFMGTVVLDIILLTVMASLPVAPDATELAASTTLQAIGGLWIPMAVLALLVAMFIFWRGLYRESTRRSLPIWITVAGSLAMVVMTVVVSARAAAYPKPEEVEVASTLADQIFAGQDLYSVQCVECHGDDGSVAVIEGVEGLEGEEITPINSRDVLYTVTDSAMYEVIAYGRPNAGMPPSGKTYGGELSRSEIDHIIVFMRYMWDDRFEPPAEVLKPLFPPLADGEVPSYEVHVAPIVKRYCVSCHREGKENNNYLMTTYEEVLTTGDNADNNIIAGDENSYLLQVIQEHPIMDPEKPDEELIGVMPPSRALKPNVIDVFIRWVMNGMPETAEDAAILSVPTDGTSTSEPVATPTP
;
A
#
# COMPACT_ATOMS: atom_id res chain seq x y z
N MET A 1 -21.89 -56.00 -39.81
CA MET A 1 -21.97 -54.62 -40.33
C MET A 1 -22.02 -54.71 -41.85
N ASN A 2 -23.07 -54.18 -42.49
CA ASN A 2 -23.28 -54.28 -43.94
C ASN A 2 -22.24 -53.46 -44.72
N ASP A 3 -21.86 -53.88 -45.93
CA ASP A 3 -20.82 -53.19 -46.71
C ASP A 3 -21.23 -51.77 -47.17
N GLU A 4 -22.52 -51.54 -47.41
CA GLU A 4 -23.06 -50.19 -47.62
C GLU A 4 -22.83 -49.26 -46.42
N THR A 5 -22.92 -49.80 -45.19
CA THR A 5 -22.71 -49.01 -43.97
C THR A 5 -21.25 -48.59 -43.85
N LYS A 6 -20.30 -49.46 -44.21
CA LYS A 6 -18.87 -49.13 -44.25
C LYS A 6 -18.60 -48.02 -45.27
N LYS A 7 -19.18 -48.12 -46.47
CA LYS A 7 -18.97 -47.13 -47.53
C LYS A 7 -19.46 -45.74 -47.10
N LYS A 8 -20.65 -45.67 -46.50
CA LYS A 8 -21.25 -44.43 -45.99
C LYS A 8 -20.44 -43.80 -44.85
N ILE A 9 -19.86 -44.61 -43.96
CA ILE A 9 -18.96 -44.14 -42.90
C ILE A 9 -17.66 -43.59 -43.51
N ASN A 10 -17.10 -44.28 -44.50
CA ASN A 10 -15.84 -43.87 -45.13
C ASN A 10 -16.00 -42.56 -45.93
N GLU A 11 -17.11 -42.41 -46.66
CA GLU A 11 -17.45 -41.15 -47.35
C GLU A 11 -17.60 -39.98 -46.36
N ARG A 12 -18.27 -40.21 -45.22
CA ARG A 12 -18.38 -39.20 -44.17
C ARG A 12 -17.02 -38.86 -43.55
N TYR A 13 -16.17 -39.85 -43.32
CA TYR A 13 -14.82 -39.65 -42.81
C TYR A 13 -13.96 -38.81 -43.77
N GLN A 14 -14.03 -39.10 -45.08
CA GLN A 14 -13.34 -38.32 -46.10
C GLN A 14 -13.88 -36.88 -46.21
N GLN A 15 -15.19 -36.68 -46.07
CA GLN A 15 -15.77 -35.33 -45.99
C GLN A 15 -15.26 -34.54 -44.79
N GLU A 16 -15.18 -35.15 -43.61
CA GLU A 16 -14.67 -34.47 -42.40
C GLU A 16 -13.16 -34.20 -42.48
N LEU A 17 -12.37 -35.12 -43.06
CA LEU A 17 -10.94 -34.90 -43.32
C LEU A 17 -10.72 -33.71 -44.27
N ASN A 18 -11.49 -33.63 -45.36
CA ASN A 18 -11.39 -32.54 -46.32
C ASN A 18 -11.89 -31.20 -45.75
N ARG A 19 -12.64 -31.22 -44.64
CA ARG A 19 -13.15 -30.04 -43.95
C ARG A 19 -12.24 -29.59 -42.80
N GLY A 20 -11.32 -30.44 -42.37
CA GLY A 20 -10.35 -30.15 -41.32
C GLY A 20 -9.26 -29.19 -41.80
N GLU A 21 -8.78 -28.33 -40.90
CA GLU A 21 -7.60 -27.51 -41.15
C GLU A 21 -6.32 -28.34 -41.01
N LEU A 22 -5.29 -27.96 -41.76
CA LEU A 22 -3.97 -28.59 -41.66
C LEU A 22 -3.29 -28.12 -40.38
N PHE A 23 -2.79 -29.07 -39.58
CA PHE A 23 -2.04 -28.74 -38.36
C PHE A 23 -0.82 -27.83 -38.66
N TRP A 24 -0.10 -28.13 -39.75
CA TRP A 24 0.95 -27.29 -40.30
C TRP A 24 0.61 -26.95 -41.75
N PRO A 25 0.64 -25.67 -42.15
CA PRO A 25 1.08 -24.50 -41.36
C PRO A 25 -0.03 -23.79 -40.58
N ASP A 26 -1.31 -24.09 -40.85
CA ASP A 26 -2.42 -23.21 -40.47
C ASP A 26 -2.65 -23.10 -38.96
N SER A 27 -2.75 -24.24 -38.24
CA SER A 27 -2.98 -24.21 -36.78
C SER A 27 -1.79 -23.63 -36.02
N ILE A 28 -0.55 -24.03 -36.38
CA ILE A 28 0.66 -23.49 -35.73
C ILE A 28 0.80 -21.98 -35.94
N PHE A 29 0.44 -21.46 -37.12
CA PHE A 29 0.49 -20.01 -37.35
C PHE A 29 -0.51 -19.26 -36.47
N LYS A 30 -1.72 -19.80 -36.28
CA LYS A 30 -2.71 -19.23 -35.34
C LYS A 30 -2.19 -19.27 -33.90
N ASP A 31 -1.60 -20.38 -33.48
CA ASP A 31 -1.03 -20.53 -32.14
C ASP A 31 0.14 -19.55 -31.92
N LEU A 32 0.98 -19.32 -32.94
CA LEU A 32 2.05 -18.33 -32.90
C LEU A 32 1.50 -16.91 -32.72
N ILE A 33 0.47 -16.53 -33.49
CA ILE A 33 -0.14 -15.19 -33.36
C ILE A 33 -0.75 -15.00 -31.97
N VAL A 34 -1.48 -16.00 -31.45
CA VAL A 34 -2.12 -15.92 -30.14
C VAL A 34 -1.09 -15.88 -29.01
N SER A 35 -0.07 -16.74 -29.06
CA SER A 35 1.01 -16.76 -28.06
C SER A 35 1.84 -15.48 -28.08
N LEU A 36 2.16 -14.94 -29.26
CA LEU A 36 2.81 -13.63 -29.39
C LEU A 36 1.95 -12.52 -28.82
N GLY A 37 0.63 -12.54 -29.09
CA GLY A 37 -0.31 -11.58 -28.53
C GLY A 37 -0.34 -11.60 -27.00
N ILE A 38 -0.43 -12.79 -26.40
CA ILE A 38 -0.37 -12.97 -24.93
C ILE A 38 0.97 -12.47 -24.39
N PHE A 39 2.08 -12.81 -25.05
CA PHE A 39 3.41 -12.37 -24.64
C PHE A 39 3.54 -10.84 -24.64
N ILE A 40 3.06 -10.17 -25.70
CA ILE A 40 3.03 -8.71 -25.77
C ILE A 40 2.20 -8.13 -24.63
N VAL A 41 1.01 -8.68 -24.36
CA VAL A 41 0.17 -8.23 -23.24
C VAL A 41 0.90 -8.38 -21.90
N LEU A 42 1.58 -9.50 -21.66
CA LEU A 42 2.36 -9.71 -20.43
C LEU A 42 3.52 -8.70 -20.30
N VAL A 43 4.23 -8.41 -21.40
CA VAL A 43 5.29 -7.38 -21.39
C VAL A 43 4.70 -6.01 -21.08
N LEU A 44 3.58 -5.63 -21.70
CA LEU A 44 2.92 -4.34 -21.44
C LEU A 44 2.46 -4.24 -19.98
N LEU A 45 1.84 -5.30 -19.41
CA LEU A 45 1.45 -5.32 -18.00
C LEU A 45 2.67 -5.18 -17.09
N ALA A 46 3.75 -5.90 -17.38
CA ALA A 46 4.99 -5.82 -16.60
C ALA A 46 5.66 -4.45 -16.67
N THR A 47 5.62 -3.77 -17.82
CA THR A 47 6.26 -2.45 -17.99
C THR A 47 5.42 -1.29 -17.46
N PHE A 48 4.10 -1.37 -17.54
CA PHE A 48 3.22 -0.24 -17.22
C PHE A 48 2.48 -0.36 -15.88
N ILE A 49 2.19 -1.58 -15.41
CA ILE A 49 1.51 -1.81 -14.12
C ILE A 49 2.52 -2.22 -13.05
N GLY A 50 3.55 -2.99 -13.42
CA GLY A 50 4.53 -3.50 -12.47
C GLY A 50 3.95 -4.56 -11.52
N VAL A 51 4.73 -4.93 -10.51
CA VAL A 51 4.32 -5.84 -9.44
C VAL A 51 4.24 -5.03 -8.15
N ALA A 52 3.19 -5.22 -7.35
CA ALA A 52 3.10 -4.59 -6.04
C ALA A 52 4.27 -5.04 -5.15
N SER A 53 5.07 -4.07 -4.70
CA SER A 53 6.21 -4.33 -3.82
C SER A 53 5.71 -4.52 -2.40
N GLU A 54 5.82 -5.75 -1.89
CA GLU A 54 5.63 -6.00 -0.46
C GLU A 54 6.92 -5.69 0.31
N PRO A 55 6.82 -5.25 1.58
CA PRO A 55 7.99 -5.06 2.40
C PRO A 55 8.75 -6.38 2.51
N LYS A 56 10.08 -6.26 2.56
CA LYS A 56 10.95 -7.42 2.72
C LYS A 56 10.59 -8.13 4.03
N ALA A 57 10.58 -9.47 3.99
CA ALA A 57 10.18 -10.29 5.14
C ALA A 57 10.96 -9.89 6.42
N ASP A 58 10.21 -9.44 7.43
CA ASP A 58 10.71 -9.10 8.75
C ASP A 58 10.16 -10.10 9.79
N PRO A 59 11.00 -10.94 10.40
CA PRO A 59 10.55 -11.89 11.42
C PRO A 59 10.12 -11.22 12.73
N ALA A 60 10.42 -9.93 12.94
CA ALA A 60 10.00 -9.16 14.11
C ALA A 60 8.65 -8.44 13.90
N ASP A 61 8.15 -8.39 12.66
CA ASP A 61 6.83 -7.83 12.38
C ASP A 61 5.73 -8.87 12.59
N THR A 62 4.98 -8.71 13.67
CA THR A 62 3.81 -9.53 14.00
C THR A 62 2.48 -8.94 13.50
N SER A 63 2.53 -7.74 12.90
CA SER A 63 1.38 -7.03 12.36
C SER A 63 1.11 -7.32 10.88
N TYR A 64 2.12 -7.80 10.14
CA TYR A 64 1.96 -8.25 8.77
C TYR A 64 0.93 -9.38 8.65
N LEU A 65 -0.11 -9.16 7.84
CA LEU A 65 -1.14 -10.14 7.55
C LEU A 65 -0.81 -10.86 6.23
N PRO A 66 -0.18 -12.06 6.26
CA PRO A 66 0.20 -12.76 5.05
C PRO A 66 -1.04 -13.18 4.27
N ARG A 67 -1.26 -12.54 3.11
CA ARG A 67 -2.27 -13.00 2.13
C ARG A 67 -1.55 -13.77 1.02
N PRO A 68 -2.07 -14.93 0.61
CA PRO A 68 -1.47 -15.66 -0.49
C PRO A 68 -1.81 -15.00 -1.83
N GLU A 69 -1.12 -15.44 -2.87
CA GLU A 69 -1.32 -14.94 -4.23
C GLU A 69 -2.75 -15.07 -4.74
N TRP A 70 -3.11 -14.22 -5.69
CA TRP A 70 -4.48 -14.05 -6.19
C TRP A 70 -5.15 -15.37 -6.62
N TYR A 71 -4.39 -16.31 -7.20
CA TYR A 71 -4.89 -17.62 -7.62
C TYR A 71 -5.16 -18.60 -6.46
N PHE A 72 -4.71 -18.29 -5.25
CA PHE A 72 -5.00 -19.05 -4.02
C PHE A 72 -5.96 -18.34 -3.07
N LEU A 73 -6.37 -17.10 -3.34
CA LEU A 73 -7.28 -16.33 -2.49
C LEU A 73 -8.62 -17.05 -2.24
N PHE A 74 -9.19 -17.68 -3.27
CA PHE A 74 -10.43 -18.46 -3.08
C PHE A 74 -10.25 -19.62 -2.10
N LEU A 75 -9.10 -20.30 -2.16
CA LEU A 75 -8.80 -21.45 -1.30
C LEU A 75 -8.52 -20.98 0.13
N PHE A 76 -7.77 -19.89 0.28
CA PHE A 76 -7.56 -19.22 1.56
C PHE A 76 -8.90 -18.88 2.21
N LYS A 77 -9.78 -18.19 1.49
CA LYS A 77 -11.08 -17.80 2.03
C LYS A 77 -11.97 -18.99 2.35
N PHE A 78 -11.99 -19.99 1.47
CA PHE A 78 -12.70 -21.25 1.70
C PHE A 78 -12.25 -21.93 2.99
N LEU A 79 -10.93 -22.01 3.22
CA LEU A 79 -10.36 -22.59 4.45
C LEU A 79 -10.69 -21.76 5.68
N THR A 80 -10.66 -20.42 5.60
CA THR A 80 -11.10 -19.53 6.69
C THR A 80 -12.56 -19.78 7.07
N LEU A 81 -13.45 -19.91 6.09
CA LEU A 81 -14.87 -20.18 6.33
C LEU A 81 -15.09 -21.60 6.87
N TYR A 82 -14.29 -22.57 6.44
CA TYR A 82 -14.37 -23.95 6.92
C TYR A 82 -13.88 -24.10 8.37
N GLY A 83 -12.83 -23.37 8.76
CA GLY A 83 -12.31 -23.34 10.14
C GLY A 83 -13.36 -22.96 11.19
N GLN A 84 -14.46 -22.33 10.77
CA GLN A 84 -15.56 -21.91 11.63
C GLN A 84 -16.58 -23.01 11.92
N ILE A 85 -16.51 -24.16 11.22
CA ILE A 85 -17.42 -25.28 11.45
C ILE A 85 -17.02 -25.96 12.78
N PRO A 86 -17.89 -25.97 13.82
CA PRO A 86 -17.49 -26.33 15.20
C PRO A 86 -16.84 -27.71 15.38
N ILE A 87 -17.19 -28.66 14.50
CA ILE A 87 -16.73 -30.05 14.58
C ILE A 87 -15.53 -30.31 13.65
N ILE A 88 -15.45 -29.60 12.52
CA ILE A 88 -14.52 -29.93 11.43
C ILE A 88 -13.37 -28.91 11.32
N GLY A 89 -13.54 -27.70 11.86
CA GLY A 89 -12.51 -26.66 11.91
C GLY A 89 -11.30 -27.00 12.77
N ARG A 90 -11.40 -27.98 13.68
CA ARG A 90 -10.24 -28.45 14.48
C ARG A 90 -9.21 -29.25 13.67
N ILE A 91 -9.54 -29.64 12.43
CA ILE A 91 -8.68 -30.46 11.58
C ILE A 91 -8.47 -29.75 10.24
N GLU A 92 -7.75 -28.64 10.27
CA GLU A 92 -7.52 -27.79 9.09
C GLU A 92 -6.84 -28.54 7.95
N TRP A 93 -5.92 -29.47 8.24
CA TRP A 93 -5.22 -30.25 7.21
C TRP A 93 -6.17 -31.12 6.37
N LEU A 94 -7.29 -31.59 6.94
CA LEU A 94 -8.29 -32.34 6.19
C LEU A 94 -8.88 -31.44 5.11
N ALA A 95 -9.25 -30.21 5.42
CA ALA A 95 -9.79 -29.32 4.41
C ALA A 95 -8.75 -28.91 3.37
N ALA A 96 -7.52 -28.59 3.80
CA ALA A 96 -6.47 -28.11 2.92
C ALA A 96 -5.95 -29.16 1.93
N VAL A 97 -5.89 -30.44 2.33
CA VAL A 97 -5.33 -31.52 1.50
C VAL A 97 -6.42 -32.40 0.89
N LEU A 98 -7.40 -32.82 1.68
CA LEU A 98 -8.40 -33.79 1.23
C LEU A 98 -9.36 -33.17 0.21
N ILE A 99 -9.80 -31.93 0.38
CA ILE A 99 -10.80 -31.32 -0.51
C ILE A 99 -10.22 -31.07 -1.91
N PRO A 100 -9.07 -30.40 -2.08
CA PRO A 100 -8.41 -30.31 -3.38
C PRO A 100 -8.06 -31.68 -3.96
N GLY A 101 -7.59 -32.61 -3.12
CA GLY A 101 -7.28 -33.98 -3.52
C GLY A 101 -8.49 -34.75 -4.08
N ILE A 102 -9.66 -34.63 -3.42
CA ILE A 102 -10.93 -35.17 -3.92
C ILE A 102 -11.34 -34.46 -5.20
N GLY A 103 -11.19 -33.14 -5.30
CA GLY A 103 -11.49 -32.37 -6.51
C GLY A 103 -10.69 -32.86 -7.71
N ILE A 104 -9.37 -33.00 -7.56
CA ILE A 104 -8.47 -33.55 -8.59
C ILE A 104 -8.82 -35.00 -8.89
N GLY A 105 -9.10 -35.82 -7.87
CA GLY A 105 -9.53 -37.20 -8.04
C GLY A 105 -10.82 -37.32 -8.86
N LEU A 106 -11.82 -36.49 -8.58
CA LEU A 106 -13.08 -36.43 -9.31
C LEU A 106 -12.89 -35.95 -10.76
N LEU A 107 -12.03 -34.95 -10.99
CA LEU A 107 -11.69 -34.49 -12.34
C LEU A 107 -10.94 -35.57 -13.14
N THR A 108 -10.03 -36.29 -12.50
CA THR A 108 -9.27 -37.38 -13.12
C THR A 108 -10.16 -38.58 -13.45
N LEU A 109 -11.12 -38.89 -12.56
CA LEU A 109 -12.11 -39.95 -12.77
C LEU A 109 -13.33 -39.48 -13.59
N LEU A 110 -13.39 -38.20 -13.98
CA LEU A 110 -14.49 -37.62 -14.75
C LEU A 110 -14.82 -38.42 -16.02
N PRO A 111 -13.85 -38.91 -16.82
CA PRO A 111 -14.14 -39.73 -17.99
C PRO A 111 -14.88 -41.04 -17.69
N LEU A 112 -14.74 -41.58 -16.47
CA LEU A 112 -15.42 -42.80 -16.02
C LEU A 112 -16.79 -42.51 -15.38
N LEU A 113 -16.89 -41.36 -14.71
CA LEU A 113 -18.10 -40.89 -14.04
C LEU A 113 -19.15 -40.36 -15.04
N ASP A 114 -18.71 -39.61 -16.06
CA ASP A 114 -19.59 -39.08 -17.11
C ASP A 114 -19.80 -40.10 -18.25
N LYS A 115 -20.85 -40.91 -18.11
CA LYS A 115 -21.30 -41.86 -19.14
C LYS A 115 -22.22 -41.25 -20.19
N SER A 116 -22.23 -39.92 -20.36
CA SER A 116 -23.10 -39.25 -21.33
C SER A 116 -22.73 -39.62 -22.78
N PRO A 117 -23.73 -39.98 -23.62
CA PRO A 117 -23.48 -40.34 -25.02
C PRO A 117 -23.15 -39.13 -25.91
N TYR A 118 -23.32 -37.90 -25.40
CA TYR A 118 -23.06 -36.67 -26.17
C TYR A 118 -21.67 -36.13 -25.84
N ARG A 119 -20.86 -35.80 -26.85
CA ARG A 119 -19.52 -35.20 -26.67
C ARG A 119 -19.52 -33.67 -26.67
N HIS A 120 -20.44 -33.05 -27.39
CA HIS A 120 -20.51 -31.60 -27.53
C HIS A 120 -21.06 -30.93 -26.26
N TYR A 121 -20.39 -29.88 -25.77
CA TYR A 121 -20.64 -29.27 -24.46
C TYR A 121 -22.09 -28.79 -24.28
N SER A 122 -22.71 -28.21 -25.31
CA SER A 122 -24.06 -27.63 -25.23
C SER A 122 -25.15 -28.67 -24.93
N ARG A 123 -24.86 -29.96 -25.11
CA ARG A 123 -25.78 -31.06 -24.74
C ARG A 123 -25.50 -31.65 -23.36
N ARG A 124 -24.44 -31.20 -22.67
CA ARG A 124 -24.06 -31.62 -21.32
C ARG A 124 -24.49 -30.59 -20.27
N ILE A 125 -25.80 -30.27 -20.26
CA ILE A 125 -26.38 -29.24 -19.39
C ILE A 125 -25.97 -29.46 -17.93
N PHE A 126 -26.06 -30.69 -17.42
CA PHE A 126 -25.70 -31.01 -16.04
C PHE A 126 -24.23 -30.69 -15.69
N ALA A 127 -23.30 -31.11 -16.54
CA ALA A 127 -21.87 -30.87 -16.33
C ALA A 127 -21.55 -29.37 -16.41
N LEU A 128 -22.19 -28.65 -17.36
CA LEU A 128 -22.06 -27.20 -17.47
C LEU A 128 -22.61 -26.48 -16.25
N THR A 129 -23.77 -26.87 -15.74
CA THR A 129 -24.37 -26.26 -14.53
C THR A 129 -23.54 -26.53 -13.28
N PHE A 130 -23.01 -27.73 -13.11
CA PHE A 130 -22.17 -28.09 -11.97
C PHE A 130 -20.84 -27.33 -12.01
N MET A 131 -20.13 -27.37 -13.14
CA MET A 131 -18.86 -26.68 -13.32
C MET A 131 -19.03 -25.15 -13.24
N GLY A 132 -20.11 -24.63 -13.81
CA GLY A 132 -20.46 -23.20 -13.74
C GLY A 132 -20.65 -22.72 -12.30
N THR A 133 -21.37 -23.49 -11.46
CA THR A 133 -21.51 -23.16 -10.03
C THR A 133 -20.15 -23.16 -9.33
N VAL A 134 -19.29 -24.16 -9.56
CA VAL A 134 -17.96 -24.24 -8.93
C VAL A 134 -17.06 -23.07 -9.36
N VAL A 135 -17.02 -22.74 -10.65
CA VAL A 135 -16.22 -21.61 -11.15
C VAL A 135 -16.73 -20.28 -10.60
N LEU A 136 -18.06 -20.10 -10.54
CA LEU A 136 -18.64 -18.91 -9.93
C LEU A 136 -18.26 -18.80 -8.44
N ASP A 137 -18.30 -19.92 -7.71
CA ASP A 137 -17.90 -19.97 -6.30
C ASP A 137 -16.43 -19.54 -6.11
N ILE A 138 -15.52 -20.04 -6.95
CA ILE A 138 -14.11 -19.64 -6.95
C ILE A 138 -13.97 -18.12 -7.13
N ILE A 139 -14.69 -17.53 -8.09
CA ILE A 139 -14.64 -16.08 -8.34
C ILE A 139 -15.17 -15.31 -7.14
N LEU A 140 -16.34 -15.69 -6.59
CA LEU A 140 -16.97 -14.98 -5.48
C LEU A 140 -16.17 -15.09 -4.18
N LEU A 141 -15.58 -16.26 -3.90
CA LEU A 141 -14.67 -16.46 -2.77
C LEU A 141 -13.40 -15.61 -2.91
N THR A 142 -12.85 -15.49 -4.14
CA THR A 142 -11.72 -14.59 -4.41
C THR A 142 -12.07 -13.14 -4.09
N VAL A 143 -13.27 -12.68 -4.50
CA VAL A 143 -13.77 -11.33 -4.15
C VAL A 143 -13.89 -11.19 -2.63
N MET A 144 -14.53 -12.15 -1.93
CA MET A 144 -14.66 -12.11 -0.47
C MET A 144 -13.32 -12.16 0.29
N ALA A 145 -12.28 -12.74 -0.31
CA ALA A 145 -10.93 -12.77 0.25
C ALA A 145 -10.24 -11.40 0.19
N SER A 146 -10.56 -10.60 -0.83
CA SER A 146 -9.98 -9.27 -1.02
C SER A 146 -10.59 -8.19 -0.12
N LEU A 147 -11.72 -8.47 0.54
CA LEU A 147 -12.42 -7.50 1.37
C LEU A 147 -11.63 -7.12 2.64
N PRO A 148 -11.78 -5.87 3.14
CA PRO A 148 -11.18 -5.45 4.40
C PRO A 148 -11.78 -6.21 5.60
N VAL A 149 -11.01 -6.27 6.69
CA VAL A 149 -11.43 -6.89 7.96
C VAL A 149 -12.42 -5.95 8.67
N ALA A 150 -13.41 -6.52 9.37
CA ALA A 150 -14.39 -5.75 10.11
C ALA A 150 -13.76 -5.01 11.31
N PRO A 151 -14.21 -3.78 11.63
CA PRO A 151 -13.57 -2.92 12.63
C PRO A 151 -13.80 -3.37 14.08
N ASP A 152 -14.90 -4.08 14.35
CA ASP A 152 -15.28 -4.51 15.69
C ASP A 152 -15.79 -5.97 15.71
N ALA A 153 -15.82 -6.57 16.89
CA ALA A 153 -16.18 -7.99 17.07
C ALA A 153 -17.62 -8.32 16.63
N THR A 154 -18.55 -7.36 16.71
CA THR A 154 -19.95 -7.60 16.34
C THR A 154 -20.14 -7.64 14.84
N GLU A 155 -19.56 -6.68 14.11
CA GLU A 155 -19.52 -6.70 12.66
C GLU A 155 -18.67 -7.85 12.12
N LEU A 156 -17.60 -8.23 12.82
CA LEU A 156 -16.81 -9.40 12.44
C LEU A 156 -17.65 -10.68 12.47
N ALA A 157 -18.42 -10.90 13.54
CA ALA A 157 -19.30 -12.07 13.65
C ALA A 157 -20.40 -12.07 12.57
N ALA A 158 -21.02 -10.92 12.32
CA ALA A 158 -22.06 -10.76 11.30
C ALA A 158 -21.52 -10.98 9.89
N SER A 159 -20.44 -10.28 9.53
CA SER A 159 -19.81 -10.38 8.20
C SER A 159 -19.29 -11.79 7.92
N THR A 160 -18.68 -12.41 8.91
CA THR A 160 -18.26 -13.81 8.87
C THR A 160 -19.42 -14.77 8.58
N THR A 161 -20.53 -14.62 9.29
CA THR A 161 -21.71 -15.48 9.12
C THR A 161 -22.29 -15.33 7.71
N LEU A 162 -22.40 -14.09 7.22
CA LEU A 162 -22.89 -13.80 5.86
C LEU A 162 -21.96 -14.39 4.78
N GLN A 163 -20.65 -14.28 4.98
CA GLN A 163 -19.66 -14.88 4.08
C GLN A 163 -19.74 -16.42 4.07
N ALA A 164 -19.94 -17.05 5.22
CA ALA A 164 -20.14 -18.50 5.31
C ALA A 164 -21.44 -18.94 4.59
N ILE A 165 -22.52 -18.17 4.71
CA ILE A 165 -23.76 -18.44 3.99
C ILE A 165 -23.51 -18.35 2.47
N GLY A 166 -22.90 -17.25 2.02
CA GLY A 166 -22.66 -16.96 0.61
C GLY A 166 -21.67 -17.90 -0.09
N GLY A 167 -20.52 -18.13 0.54
CA GLY A 167 -19.38 -18.85 -0.04
C GLY A 167 -19.23 -20.31 0.40
N LEU A 168 -20.12 -20.85 1.24
CA LEU A 168 -20.08 -22.26 1.63
C LEU A 168 -21.48 -22.90 1.57
N TRP A 169 -22.45 -22.38 2.30
CA TRP A 169 -23.75 -23.06 2.45
C TRP A 169 -24.62 -23.03 1.19
N ILE A 170 -24.74 -21.87 0.54
CA ILE A 170 -25.49 -21.75 -0.72
C ILE A 170 -24.86 -22.62 -1.83
N PRO A 171 -23.55 -22.53 -2.15
CA PRO A 171 -22.96 -23.38 -3.18
C PRO A 171 -23.07 -24.87 -2.84
N MET A 172 -22.85 -25.27 -1.59
CA MET A 172 -23.07 -26.65 -1.14
C MET A 172 -24.51 -27.12 -1.38
N ALA A 173 -25.52 -26.31 -1.04
CA ALA A 173 -26.92 -26.65 -1.27
C ALA A 173 -27.24 -26.79 -2.76
N VAL A 174 -26.73 -25.89 -3.61
CA VAL A 174 -26.91 -25.95 -5.07
C VAL A 174 -26.27 -27.22 -5.64
N LEU A 175 -25.01 -27.50 -5.28
CA LEU A 175 -24.30 -28.69 -5.76
C LEU A 175 -24.96 -29.98 -5.26
N ALA A 176 -25.41 -30.02 -4.00
CA ALA A 176 -26.14 -31.17 -3.44
C ALA A 176 -27.47 -31.40 -4.17
N LEU A 177 -28.24 -30.34 -4.47
CA LEU A 177 -29.48 -30.43 -5.23
C LEU A 177 -29.23 -30.93 -6.66
N LEU A 178 -28.18 -30.43 -7.33
CA LEU A 178 -27.78 -30.90 -8.65
C LEU A 178 -27.41 -32.39 -8.61
N VAL A 179 -26.55 -32.81 -7.68
CA VAL A 179 -26.12 -34.21 -7.54
C VAL A 179 -27.29 -35.14 -7.18
N ALA A 180 -28.13 -34.76 -6.21
CA ALA A 180 -29.32 -35.53 -5.85
C ALA A 180 -30.24 -35.71 -7.05
N MET A 181 -30.48 -34.64 -7.80
CA MET A 181 -31.28 -34.69 -9.02
C MET A 181 -30.65 -35.61 -10.09
N PHE A 182 -29.33 -35.59 -10.26
CA PHE A 182 -28.64 -36.47 -11.19
C PHE A 182 -28.76 -37.95 -10.82
N ILE A 183 -28.69 -38.28 -9.52
CA ILE A 183 -28.77 -39.65 -9.02
C ILE A 183 -30.22 -40.16 -9.04
N PHE A 184 -31.15 -39.43 -8.43
CA PHE A 184 -32.52 -39.91 -8.20
C PHE A 184 -33.44 -39.74 -9.42
N TRP A 185 -33.25 -38.70 -10.23
CA TRP A 185 -34.15 -38.39 -11.36
C TRP A 185 -33.57 -38.72 -12.73
N ARG A 186 -32.54 -39.57 -12.77
CA ARG A 186 -31.86 -40.04 -13.99
C ARG A 186 -32.82 -40.60 -15.05
N GLY A 187 -33.92 -41.24 -14.63
CA GLY A 187 -34.97 -41.78 -15.52
C GLY A 187 -36.02 -40.75 -15.98
N LEU A 188 -36.33 -39.75 -15.15
CA LEU A 188 -37.34 -38.70 -15.41
C LEU A 188 -36.82 -37.55 -16.30
N TYR A 189 -35.49 -37.41 -16.42
CA TYR A 189 -34.83 -36.39 -17.24
C TYR A 189 -35.00 -36.53 -18.76
N ARG A 190 -35.63 -37.61 -19.20
CA ARG A 190 -35.86 -37.88 -20.62
C ARG A 190 -37.03 -37.07 -21.20
N GLU A 191 -37.94 -36.56 -20.35
CA GLU A 191 -39.04 -35.68 -20.75
C GLU A 191 -38.59 -34.22 -20.96
N SER A 192 -39.05 -33.62 -22.06
CA SER A 192 -38.62 -32.30 -22.57
C SER A 192 -38.77 -31.16 -21.56
N THR A 193 -39.81 -31.19 -20.73
CA THR A 193 -40.19 -30.12 -19.79
C THR A 193 -39.29 -29.99 -18.56
N ARG A 194 -38.54 -31.03 -18.18
CA ARG A 194 -37.66 -31.00 -16.99
C ARG A 194 -36.19 -30.76 -17.28
N ARG A 195 -35.81 -30.57 -18.56
CA ARG A 195 -34.42 -30.26 -18.97
C ARG A 195 -33.94 -28.88 -18.56
N SER A 196 -34.84 -27.93 -18.31
CA SER A 196 -34.52 -26.56 -17.86
C SER A 196 -34.37 -26.43 -16.34
N LEU A 197 -34.83 -27.42 -15.56
CA LEU A 197 -34.72 -27.40 -14.10
C LEU A 197 -33.28 -27.25 -13.55
N PRO A 198 -32.23 -27.91 -14.08
CA PRO A 198 -30.86 -27.73 -13.57
C PRO A 198 -30.37 -26.31 -13.85
N ILE A 199 -30.76 -25.73 -14.98
CA ILE A 199 -30.44 -24.36 -15.35
C ILE A 199 -31.09 -23.40 -14.35
N TRP A 200 -32.38 -23.58 -14.03
CA TRP A 200 -33.06 -22.73 -13.05
C TRP A 200 -32.50 -22.85 -11.64
N ILE A 201 -32.13 -24.05 -11.18
CA ILE A 201 -31.48 -24.26 -9.88
C ILE A 201 -30.14 -23.51 -9.86
N THR A 202 -29.32 -23.66 -10.90
CA THR A 202 -28.03 -22.97 -10.99
C THR A 202 -28.19 -21.46 -11.11
N VAL A 203 -29.14 -20.95 -11.88
CA VAL A 203 -29.39 -19.51 -12.02
C VAL A 203 -29.85 -18.90 -10.70
N ALA A 204 -30.83 -19.53 -10.03
CA ALA A 204 -31.31 -19.06 -8.73
C ALA A 204 -30.21 -19.12 -7.66
N GLY A 205 -29.45 -20.22 -7.64
CA GLY A 205 -28.29 -20.38 -6.75
C GLY A 205 -27.20 -19.34 -7.01
N SER A 206 -26.83 -19.13 -8.27
CA SER A 206 -25.83 -18.14 -8.68
C SER A 206 -26.26 -16.73 -8.30
N LEU A 207 -27.54 -16.38 -8.51
CA LEU A 207 -28.08 -15.09 -8.12
C LEU A 207 -28.04 -14.90 -6.61
N ALA A 208 -28.37 -15.94 -5.83
CA ALA A 208 -28.25 -15.90 -4.37
C ALA A 208 -26.78 -15.72 -3.92
N MET A 209 -25.83 -16.42 -4.53
CA MET A 209 -24.40 -16.28 -4.23
C MET A 209 -23.89 -14.87 -4.55
N VAL A 210 -24.26 -14.34 -5.72
CA VAL A 210 -23.87 -12.97 -6.13
C VAL A 210 -24.50 -11.94 -5.20
N VAL A 211 -25.79 -12.04 -4.89
CA VAL A 211 -26.47 -11.12 -3.97
C VAL A 211 -25.81 -11.14 -2.59
N MET A 212 -25.49 -12.31 -2.05
CA MET A 212 -24.78 -12.42 -0.78
C MET A 212 -23.40 -11.77 -0.83
N THR A 213 -22.64 -12.00 -1.91
CA THR A 213 -21.32 -11.39 -2.09
C THR A 213 -21.41 -9.87 -2.19
N VAL A 214 -22.41 -9.34 -2.90
CA VAL A 214 -22.67 -7.90 -3.02
C VAL A 214 -23.04 -7.32 -1.65
N VAL A 215 -23.90 -7.98 -0.86
CA VAL A 215 -24.25 -7.53 0.49
C VAL A 215 -23.02 -7.47 1.40
N VAL A 216 -22.19 -8.52 1.38
CA VAL A 216 -20.94 -8.54 2.17
C VAL A 216 -20.00 -7.43 1.71
N SER A 217 -19.83 -7.25 0.40
CA SER A 217 -18.93 -6.23 -0.16
C SER A 217 -19.41 -4.82 0.16
N ALA A 218 -20.73 -4.57 0.11
CA ALA A 218 -21.32 -3.28 0.45
C ALA A 218 -21.13 -2.93 1.93
N ARG A 219 -21.22 -3.91 2.84
CA ARG A 219 -20.88 -3.70 4.25
C ARG A 219 -19.39 -3.38 4.42
N ALA A 220 -18.54 -4.16 3.75
CA ALA A 220 -17.09 -3.99 3.82
C ALA A 220 -16.61 -2.64 3.28
N ALA A 221 -17.29 -2.10 2.26
CA ALA A 221 -17.01 -0.76 1.72
C ALA A 221 -17.30 0.39 2.71
N ALA A 222 -18.10 0.14 3.76
CA ALA A 222 -18.39 1.12 4.80
C ALA A 222 -17.41 1.06 5.98
N TYR A 223 -16.45 0.13 5.97
CA TYR A 223 -15.42 0.06 7.01
C TYR A 223 -14.41 1.20 6.86
N PRO A 224 -13.89 1.75 7.97
CA PRO A 224 -12.80 2.73 7.90
C PRO A 224 -11.63 2.07 7.17
N LYS A 225 -11.11 2.75 6.15
CA LYS A 225 -9.89 2.28 5.49
C LYS A 225 -8.78 2.29 6.55
N PRO A 226 -8.06 1.17 6.75
CA PRO A 226 -6.82 1.23 7.50
C PRO A 226 -5.96 2.32 6.87
N GLU A 227 -5.26 3.10 7.71
CA GLU A 227 -4.19 3.96 7.24
C GLU A 227 -3.21 3.04 6.51
N GLU A 228 -3.26 3.06 5.18
CA GLU A 228 -2.33 2.30 4.36
C GLU A 228 -0.98 2.93 4.69
N VAL A 229 -0.18 2.25 5.50
CA VAL A 229 1.25 2.54 5.58
C VAL A 229 1.73 2.46 4.15
N GLU A 230 1.88 3.60 3.49
CA GLU A 230 2.35 3.67 2.12
C GLU A 230 3.75 3.08 2.14
N VAL A 231 3.83 1.78 1.83
CA VAL A 231 5.10 1.09 1.71
C VAL A 231 5.79 1.76 0.55
N ALA A 232 6.86 2.49 0.86
CA ALA A 232 7.66 3.22 -0.11
C ALA A 232 8.09 2.29 -1.25
N SER A 233 7.34 2.36 -2.34
CA SER A 233 7.40 1.35 -3.41
C SER A 233 8.36 1.77 -4.52
N THR A 234 8.55 3.09 -4.68
CA THR A 234 9.55 3.65 -5.60
C THR A 234 10.84 4.00 -4.86
N LEU A 235 11.95 4.07 -5.60
CA LEU A 235 13.24 4.48 -5.03
C LEU A 235 13.18 5.89 -4.42
N ALA A 236 12.45 6.82 -5.06
CA ALA A 236 12.28 8.17 -4.53
C ALA A 236 11.53 8.16 -3.19
N ASP A 237 10.45 7.40 -3.10
CA ASP A 237 9.69 7.26 -1.84
C ASP A 237 10.56 6.64 -0.75
N GLN A 238 11.40 5.65 -1.09
CA GLN A 238 12.30 5.01 -0.12
C GLN A 238 13.35 5.98 0.40
N ILE A 239 13.87 6.85 -0.47
CA ILE A 239 14.81 7.90 -0.08
C ILE A 239 14.12 8.92 0.83
N PHE A 240 12.90 9.37 0.52
CA PHE A 240 12.16 10.31 1.37
C PHE A 240 11.78 9.69 2.72
N ALA A 241 11.26 8.46 2.72
CA ALA A 241 10.95 7.73 3.94
C ALA A 241 12.21 7.53 4.81
N GLY A 242 13.33 7.16 4.18
CA GLY A 242 14.62 7.03 4.85
C GLY A 242 15.14 8.35 5.41
N GLN A 243 14.97 9.44 4.66
CA GLN A 243 15.34 10.79 5.05
C GLN A 243 14.57 11.26 6.30
N ASP A 244 13.26 11.00 6.35
CA ASP A 244 12.39 11.34 7.48
C ASP A 244 12.71 10.50 8.71
N LEU A 245 12.94 9.19 8.53
CA LEU A 245 13.36 8.32 9.64
C LEU A 245 14.73 8.73 10.18
N TYR A 246 15.66 9.10 9.29
CA TYR A 246 16.99 9.57 9.67
C TYR A 246 16.91 10.90 10.44
N SER A 247 16.04 11.84 10.05
CA SER A 247 15.90 13.11 10.78
C SER A 247 15.45 12.87 12.21
N VAL A 248 14.52 11.95 12.43
CA VAL A 248 13.96 11.68 13.76
C VAL A 248 14.91 10.85 14.64
N GLN A 249 15.61 9.87 14.07
CA GLN A 249 16.32 8.85 14.86
C GLN A 249 17.84 8.97 14.85
N CYS A 250 18.45 9.75 13.94
CA CYS A 250 19.90 9.72 13.71
C CYS A 250 20.58 11.09 13.79
N VAL A 251 19.88 12.18 13.47
CA VAL A 251 20.47 13.53 13.35
C VAL A 251 21.08 14.04 14.65
N GLU A 252 20.51 13.68 15.80
CA GLU A 252 20.99 14.11 17.12
C GLU A 252 22.47 13.77 17.36
N CYS A 253 22.93 12.61 16.90
CA CYS A 253 24.33 12.19 17.05
C CYS A 253 25.15 12.32 15.75
N HIS A 254 24.52 12.20 14.57
CA HIS A 254 25.24 12.12 13.29
C HIS A 254 25.14 13.39 12.42
N GLY A 255 24.30 14.36 12.80
CA GLY A 255 24.02 15.56 12.02
C GLY A 255 23.09 15.30 10.82
N ASP A 256 22.64 16.36 10.15
CA ASP A 256 21.70 16.29 9.01
C ASP A 256 22.30 15.65 7.75
N ASP A 257 23.61 15.76 7.61
CA ASP A 257 24.42 15.30 6.49
C ASP A 257 25.36 14.14 6.84
N GLY A 258 25.31 13.61 8.07
CA GLY A 258 26.15 12.50 8.51
C GLY A 258 27.63 12.86 8.72
N SER A 259 27.99 14.15 8.72
CA SER A 259 29.38 14.62 8.78
C SER A 259 29.96 14.76 10.19
N VAL A 260 29.15 14.56 11.23
CA VAL A 260 29.57 14.78 12.63
C VAL A 260 30.76 13.88 12.97
N ALA A 261 31.81 14.50 13.50
CA ALA A 261 33.02 13.83 13.95
C ALA A 261 33.18 13.86 15.48
N VAL A 262 32.52 14.81 16.16
CA VAL A 262 32.50 14.96 17.62
C VAL A 262 31.07 15.25 18.03
N ILE A 263 30.54 14.47 18.97
CA ILE A 263 29.16 14.65 19.45
C ILE A 263 29.12 15.81 20.45
N GLU A 264 28.20 16.76 20.23
CA GLU A 264 27.95 17.90 21.11
C GLU A 264 26.43 18.00 21.38
N GLY A 265 26.05 18.32 22.61
CA GLY A 265 24.67 18.50 23.03
C GLY A 265 23.90 17.20 23.34
N VAL A 266 24.58 16.06 23.49
CA VAL A 266 23.94 14.77 23.80
C VAL A 266 24.35 14.29 25.19
N GLU A 267 23.37 14.12 26.07
CA GLU A 267 23.62 13.67 27.44
C GLU A 267 24.33 12.31 27.46
N GLY A 268 25.51 12.28 28.08
CA GLY A 268 26.32 11.07 28.23
C GLY A 268 27.27 10.74 27.07
N LEU A 269 27.25 11.51 25.97
CA LEU A 269 28.17 11.35 24.82
C LEU A 269 28.91 12.64 24.42
N GLU A 270 28.86 13.66 25.27
CA GLU A 270 29.51 14.94 25.04
C GLU A 270 31.02 14.81 24.79
N GLY A 271 31.48 15.29 23.65
CA GLY A 271 32.89 15.27 23.24
C GLY A 271 33.40 13.93 22.72
N GLU A 272 32.54 12.93 22.53
CA GLU A 272 32.94 11.63 22.00
C GLU A 272 33.27 11.73 20.50
N GLU A 273 34.45 11.23 20.11
CA GLU A 273 34.89 11.21 18.72
C GLU A 273 34.27 10.03 17.96
N ILE A 274 33.50 10.33 16.92
CA ILE A 274 32.89 9.33 16.05
C ILE A 274 33.40 9.46 14.61
N THR A 275 33.33 8.36 13.86
CA THR A 275 33.64 8.39 12.43
C THR A 275 32.46 9.01 11.67
N PRO A 276 32.68 10.06 10.85
CA PRO A 276 31.62 10.62 10.01
C PRO A 276 31.04 9.53 9.10
N ILE A 277 29.73 9.30 9.20
CA ILE A 277 29.06 8.20 8.52
C ILE A 277 28.84 8.48 7.02
N ASN A 278 28.90 9.75 6.63
CA ASN A 278 28.92 10.16 5.22
C ASN A 278 30.30 10.07 4.57
N SER A 279 31.33 9.67 5.32
CA SER A 279 32.68 9.55 4.78
C SER A 279 32.80 8.40 3.78
N ARG A 280 33.73 8.55 2.84
CA ARG A 280 34.06 7.46 1.90
C ARG A 280 34.54 6.20 2.63
N ASP A 281 35.19 6.32 3.78
CA ASP A 281 35.65 5.16 4.53
C ASP A 281 34.47 4.30 5.01
N VAL A 282 33.38 4.91 5.47
CA VAL A 282 32.17 4.18 5.86
C VAL A 282 31.40 3.71 4.62
N LEU A 283 31.06 4.63 3.71
CA LEU A 283 30.21 4.31 2.56
C LEU A 283 30.89 3.29 1.62
N TYR A 284 32.20 3.34 1.40
CA TYR A 284 32.82 2.43 0.44
C TYR A 284 33.09 1.03 1.01
N THR A 285 33.30 0.91 2.32
CA THR A 285 33.77 -0.34 2.93
C THR A 285 32.68 -1.13 3.64
N VAL A 286 31.64 -0.45 4.14
CA VAL A 286 30.53 -1.09 4.83
C VAL A 286 29.47 -1.50 3.80
N THR A 287 29.12 -2.78 3.75
CA THR A 287 28.03 -3.25 2.88
C THR A 287 26.66 -2.88 3.46
N ASP A 288 25.62 -2.84 2.64
CA ASP A 288 24.26 -2.51 3.11
C ASP A 288 23.79 -3.47 4.21
N SER A 289 24.11 -4.76 4.07
CA SER A 289 23.83 -5.76 5.10
C SER A 289 24.58 -5.50 6.40
N ALA A 290 25.85 -5.07 6.34
CA ALA A 290 26.62 -4.75 7.53
C ALA A 290 26.11 -3.45 8.19
N MET A 291 25.71 -2.47 7.38
CA MET A 291 25.11 -1.23 7.85
C MET A 291 23.78 -1.48 8.56
N TYR A 292 22.95 -2.37 8.00
CA TYR A 292 21.74 -2.86 8.64
C TYR A 292 22.03 -3.45 10.03
N GLU A 293 22.99 -4.36 10.14
CA GLU A 293 23.31 -4.97 11.45
C GLU A 293 23.83 -3.94 12.45
N VAL A 294 24.64 -2.97 12.00
CA VAL A 294 25.14 -1.87 12.84
C VAL A 294 23.99 -1.00 13.36
N ILE A 295 23.00 -0.66 12.52
CA ILE A 295 21.85 0.15 12.91
C ILE A 295 20.88 -0.67 13.78
N ALA A 296 20.56 -1.89 13.36
CA ALA A 296 19.60 -2.73 14.04
C ALA A 296 20.05 -3.11 15.45
N TYR A 297 21.30 -3.60 15.59
CA TYR A 297 21.87 -4.01 16.87
C TYR A 297 22.47 -2.84 17.67
N GLY A 298 22.84 -1.75 16.98
CA GLY A 298 23.60 -0.66 17.57
C GLY A 298 25.06 -1.01 17.82
N ARG A 299 25.78 -0.09 18.45
CA ARG A 299 27.15 -0.26 18.93
C ARG A 299 27.21 0.15 20.40
N PRO A 300 26.85 -0.74 21.35
CA PRO A 300 26.74 -0.39 22.77
C PRO A 300 28.03 0.19 23.37
N ASN A 301 29.20 -0.29 22.92
CA ASN A 301 30.50 0.20 23.39
C ASN A 301 30.87 1.60 22.84
N ALA A 302 30.15 2.09 21.82
CA ALA A 302 30.38 3.36 21.16
C ALA A 302 29.18 4.31 21.32
N GLY A 303 28.30 4.06 22.31
CA GLY A 303 27.16 4.93 22.60
C GLY A 303 25.98 4.84 21.64
N MET A 304 26.03 4.01 20.59
CA MET A 304 24.93 3.87 19.63
C MET A 304 23.95 2.78 20.12
N PRO A 305 22.72 3.13 20.57
CA PRO A 305 21.74 2.14 21.00
C PRO A 305 21.18 1.34 19.82
N PRO A 306 20.57 0.16 20.07
CA PRO A 306 19.88 -0.60 19.02
C PRO A 306 18.67 0.17 18.49
N SER A 307 18.61 0.38 17.18
CA SER A 307 17.42 0.98 16.54
C SER A 307 16.41 -0.06 16.07
N GLY A 308 16.81 -1.32 15.89
CA GLY A 308 15.94 -2.37 15.36
C GLY A 308 14.97 -2.94 16.39
N LYS A 309 13.70 -3.15 16.00
CA LYS A 309 12.65 -3.77 16.84
C LYS A 309 13.08 -5.11 17.44
N THR A 310 13.81 -5.93 16.69
CA THR A 310 14.36 -7.22 17.15
C THR A 310 15.26 -7.09 18.39
N TYR A 311 15.92 -5.95 18.56
CA TYR A 311 16.90 -5.68 19.61
C TYR A 311 16.42 -4.65 20.64
N GLY A 312 15.12 -4.30 20.62
CA GLY A 312 14.50 -3.37 21.56
C GLY A 312 14.40 -1.92 21.09
N GLY A 313 14.73 -1.63 19.83
CA GLY A 313 14.52 -0.32 19.20
C GLY A 313 13.13 -0.18 18.54
N GLU A 314 12.93 0.91 17.81
CA GLU A 314 11.62 1.29 17.23
C GLU A 314 11.47 0.96 15.74
N LEU A 315 12.56 0.67 15.03
CA LEU A 315 12.56 0.54 13.58
C LEU A 315 12.43 -0.92 13.11
N SER A 316 11.53 -1.15 12.15
CA SER A 316 11.44 -2.40 11.39
C SER A 316 12.60 -2.54 10.40
N ARG A 317 12.73 -3.73 9.82
CA ARG A 317 13.76 -4.00 8.83
C ARG A 317 13.66 -3.10 7.59
N SER A 318 12.46 -2.91 7.05
CA SER A 318 12.26 -2.05 5.87
C SER A 318 12.58 -0.59 6.16
N GLU A 319 12.24 -0.11 7.37
CA GLU A 319 12.55 1.27 7.78
C GLU A 319 14.06 1.51 7.86
N ILE A 320 14.84 0.55 8.39
CA ILE A 320 16.30 0.64 8.38
C ILE A 320 16.85 0.57 6.94
N ASP A 321 16.31 -0.31 6.10
CA ASP A 321 16.71 -0.40 4.69
C ASP A 321 16.46 0.95 3.97
N HIS A 322 15.35 1.65 4.25
CA HIS A 322 15.09 3.00 3.71
C HIS A 322 16.13 4.03 4.17
N ILE A 323 16.52 4.02 5.45
CA ILE A 323 17.60 4.90 5.96
C ILE A 323 18.89 4.64 5.20
N ILE A 324 19.26 3.37 4.99
CA ILE A 324 20.47 3.00 4.24
C ILE A 324 20.36 3.48 2.79
N VAL A 325 19.22 3.29 2.14
CA VAL A 325 18.97 3.80 0.78
C VAL A 325 19.15 5.31 0.72
N PHE A 326 18.59 6.06 1.67
CA PHE A 326 18.82 7.51 1.78
C PHE A 326 20.32 7.83 1.89
N MET A 327 21.05 7.20 2.81
CA MET A 327 22.48 7.43 2.99
C MET A 327 23.29 7.15 1.71
N ARG A 328 22.95 6.07 1.00
CA ARG A 328 23.58 5.71 -0.28
C ARG A 328 23.34 6.76 -1.34
N TYR A 329 22.08 7.07 -1.63
CA TYR A 329 21.77 7.92 -2.77
C TYR A 329 22.07 9.41 -2.53
N MET A 330 22.18 9.82 -1.27
CA MET A 330 22.46 11.22 -0.92
C MET A 330 23.94 11.52 -0.67
N TRP A 331 24.72 10.54 -0.18
CA TRP A 331 26.10 10.79 0.24
C TRP A 331 27.15 9.94 -0.50
N ASP A 332 26.76 8.82 -1.10
CA ASP A 332 27.67 7.93 -1.82
C ASP A 332 27.69 8.30 -3.31
N ASP A 333 28.81 8.87 -3.75
CA ASP A 333 29.03 9.33 -5.12
C ASP A 333 29.03 8.23 -6.20
N ARG A 334 28.91 6.96 -5.81
CA ARG A 334 28.69 5.83 -6.72
C ARG A 334 27.24 5.70 -7.16
N PHE A 335 26.31 6.36 -6.47
CA PHE A 335 24.88 6.32 -6.74
C PHE A 335 24.41 7.65 -7.33
N GLU A 336 23.50 7.58 -8.30
CA GLU A 336 22.87 8.76 -8.89
C GLU A 336 21.42 8.84 -8.38
N PRO A 337 21.05 9.88 -7.60
CA PRO A 337 19.70 10.03 -7.10
C PRO A 337 18.72 10.29 -8.26
N PRO A 338 17.49 9.73 -8.21
CA PRO A 338 16.44 10.07 -9.16
C PRO A 338 16.21 11.58 -9.21
N ALA A 339 15.86 12.11 -10.39
CA ALA A 339 15.60 13.55 -10.57
C ALA A 339 14.50 14.07 -9.64
N GLU A 340 13.57 13.20 -9.25
CA GLU A 340 12.49 13.47 -8.30
C GLU A 340 13.01 13.83 -6.90
N VAL A 341 14.10 13.20 -6.45
CA VAL A 341 14.70 13.41 -5.12
C VAL A 341 15.46 14.73 -5.05
N LEU A 342 15.96 15.20 -6.20
CA LEU A 342 16.65 16.48 -6.32
C LEU A 342 15.69 17.68 -6.33
N LYS A 343 14.38 17.45 -6.31
CA LYS A 343 13.39 18.52 -6.22
C LYS A 343 13.53 19.26 -4.88
N PRO A 344 13.27 20.58 -4.85
CA PRO A 344 13.30 21.35 -3.61
C PRO A 344 12.28 20.79 -2.61
N LEU A 345 12.61 20.90 -1.31
CA LEU A 345 11.82 20.38 -0.17
C LEU A 345 10.35 20.82 -0.20
N PHE A 346 10.09 22.00 -0.75
CA PHE A 346 8.77 22.56 -0.97
C PHE A 346 8.77 23.32 -2.30
N PRO A 347 7.59 23.52 -2.93
CA PRO A 347 7.47 24.34 -4.13
C PRO A 347 8.01 25.76 -3.88
N PRO A 348 8.76 26.34 -4.83
CA PRO A 348 9.22 27.72 -4.69
C PRO A 348 8.01 28.66 -4.68
N LEU A 349 7.95 29.54 -3.67
CA LEU A 349 6.90 30.54 -3.54
C LEU A 349 7.03 31.62 -4.62
N ALA A 350 5.93 31.94 -5.29
CA ALA A 350 5.82 33.09 -6.16
C ALA A 350 5.74 34.41 -5.35
N ASP A 351 5.96 35.53 -6.04
CA ASP A 351 5.78 36.86 -5.43
C ASP A 351 4.31 37.05 -5.03
N GLY A 352 4.07 37.42 -3.77
CA GLY A 352 2.72 37.61 -3.23
C GLY A 352 1.96 36.32 -2.90
N GLU A 353 2.57 35.14 -3.10
CA GLU A 353 2.01 33.87 -2.66
C GLU A 353 2.20 33.67 -1.16
N VAL A 354 1.11 33.26 -0.50
CA VAL A 354 1.10 32.90 0.92
C VAL A 354 1.32 31.38 1.01
N PRO A 355 2.33 30.91 1.77
CA PRO A 355 2.53 29.48 2.01
C PRO A 355 1.42 28.91 2.90
N SER A 356 1.00 27.67 2.65
CA SER A 356 0.19 26.86 3.58
C SER A 356 1.04 25.96 4.47
N TYR A 357 0.47 25.53 5.60
CA TYR A 357 1.12 24.57 6.47
C TYR A 357 1.39 23.25 5.74
N GLU A 358 0.34 22.63 5.17
CA GLU A 358 0.43 21.31 4.55
C GLU A 358 1.48 21.20 3.44
N VAL A 359 1.58 22.23 2.59
CA VAL A 359 2.42 22.18 1.38
C VAL A 359 3.83 22.69 1.64
N HIS A 360 3.98 23.71 2.49
CA HIS A 360 5.26 24.42 2.61
C HIS A 360 5.91 24.25 3.98
N VAL A 361 5.15 24.34 5.08
CA VAL A 361 5.70 24.34 6.43
C VAL A 361 5.90 22.93 6.98
N ALA A 362 4.93 22.05 6.81
CA ALA A 362 4.96 20.68 7.32
C ALA A 362 6.20 19.90 6.85
N PRO A 363 6.63 19.97 5.56
CA PRO A 363 7.88 19.32 5.11
C PRO A 363 9.12 19.87 5.84
N ILE A 364 9.16 21.17 6.13
CA ILE A 364 10.25 21.82 6.84
C ILE A 364 10.28 21.37 8.30
N VAL A 365 9.13 21.44 8.97
CA VAL A 365 8.97 21.05 10.37
C VAL A 365 9.36 19.58 10.57
N LYS A 366 8.87 18.69 9.70
CA LYS A 366 9.23 17.27 9.73
C LYS A 366 10.73 17.03 9.54
N ARG A 367 11.36 17.81 8.67
CA ARG A 367 12.77 17.66 8.33
C ARG A 367 13.73 18.19 9.40
N TYR A 368 13.41 19.33 10.00
CA TYR A 368 14.36 20.09 10.82
C TYR A 368 13.96 20.25 12.28
N CYS A 369 12.68 20.07 12.63
CA CYS A 369 12.17 20.44 13.95
C CYS A 369 11.73 19.23 14.78
N VAL A 370 11.01 18.28 14.19
CA VAL A 370 10.35 17.15 14.90
C VAL A 370 11.34 16.26 15.67
N SER A 371 12.60 16.17 15.24
CA SER A 371 13.62 15.34 15.91
C SER A 371 13.79 15.72 17.39
N CYS A 372 13.71 17.03 17.67
CA CYS A 372 13.86 17.62 19.01
C CYS A 372 12.51 18.07 19.58
N HIS A 373 11.59 18.56 18.76
CA HIS A 373 10.26 19.05 19.16
C HIS A 373 9.19 17.95 19.14
N ARG A 374 9.39 16.91 19.94
CA ARG A 374 8.47 15.78 20.15
C ARG A 374 8.40 15.39 21.63
N GLU A 375 7.41 14.57 21.98
CA GLU A 375 7.23 14.09 23.36
C GLU A 375 8.47 13.33 23.85
N GLY A 376 8.85 13.55 25.11
CA GLY A 376 9.99 12.87 25.74
C GLY A 376 11.37 13.50 25.48
N LYS A 377 11.44 14.67 24.84
CA LYS A 377 12.67 15.47 24.66
C LYS A 377 12.67 16.73 25.54
N GLU A 378 13.85 17.25 25.85
CA GLU A 378 14.00 18.54 26.53
C GLU A 378 13.80 19.69 25.53
N ASN A 379 12.56 20.15 25.39
CA ASN A 379 12.15 21.13 24.37
C ASN A 379 11.13 22.16 24.89
N ASN A 380 11.12 22.42 26.20
CA ASN A 380 10.15 23.30 26.87
C ASN A 380 8.69 22.93 26.57
N ASN A 381 8.41 21.62 26.48
CA ASN A 381 7.11 21.04 26.11
C ASN A 381 6.55 21.53 24.77
N TYR A 382 7.40 22.07 23.89
CA TYR A 382 6.98 22.60 22.58
C TYR A 382 7.06 21.49 21.54
N LEU A 383 5.89 21.01 21.12
CA LEU A 383 5.71 19.90 20.19
C LEU A 383 5.39 20.43 18.80
N MET A 384 5.92 19.78 17.77
CA MET A 384 5.73 20.19 16.39
C MET A 384 5.32 19.03 15.47
N THR A 385 4.66 17.99 16.00
CA THR A 385 4.32 16.80 15.19
C THR A 385 3.05 17.00 14.36
N THR A 386 2.18 17.92 14.77
CA THR A 386 0.95 18.29 14.05
C THR A 386 0.80 19.81 13.96
N TYR A 387 -0.05 20.28 13.04
CA TYR A 387 -0.38 21.70 12.91
C TYR A 387 -0.88 22.30 14.23
N GLU A 388 -1.80 21.60 14.91
CA GLU A 388 -2.36 22.05 16.19
C GLU A 388 -1.27 22.14 17.27
N GLU A 389 -0.37 21.18 17.34
CA GLU A 389 0.72 21.19 18.31
C GLU A 389 1.67 22.37 18.12
N VAL A 390 2.04 22.66 16.86
CA VAL A 390 2.92 23.79 16.50
C VAL A 390 2.36 25.11 17.02
N LEU A 391 1.03 25.26 17.09
CA LEU A 391 0.38 26.49 17.50
C LEU A 391 0.04 26.56 19.00
N THR A 392 -0.19 25.42 19.65
CA THR A 392 -0.85 25.40 20.96
C THR A 392 -0.01 24.84 22.10
N THR A 393 1.12 24.21 21.80
CA THR A 393 1.96 23.56 22.81
C THR A 393 3.14 24.43 23.25
N GLY A 394 3.87 23.98 24.27
CA GLY A 394 5.03 24.66 24.83
C GLY A 394 4.73 25.49 26.07
N ASP A 395 5.73 25.60 26.94
CA ASP A 395 5.68 26.41 28.16
C ASP A 395 5.47 27.91 27.86
N ASN A 396 5.80 28.31 26.62
CA ASN A 396 5.64 29.67 26.10
C ASN A 396 4.63 29.74 24.95
N ALA A 397 3.62 28.86 24.92
CA ALA A 397 2.64 28.74 23.82
C ALA A 397 2.10 30.10 23.32
N ASP A 398 1.75 31.01 24.23
CA ASP A 398 1.22 32.35 23.90
C ASP A 398 2.22 33.25 23.14
N ASN A 399 3.52 32.95 23.21
CA ASN A 399 4.59 33.74 22.58
C ASN A 399 5.32 32.96 21.47
N ASN A 400 5.16 31.65 21.40
CA ASN A 400 5.87 30.79 20.45
C ASN A 400 5.56 31.16 19.00
N ILE A 401 4.26 31.28 18.68
CA ILE A 401 3.80 31.74 17.38
C ILE A 401 2.56 32.62 17.52
N ILE A 402 2.66 33.86 17.03
CA ILE A 402 1.59 34.87 17.07
C ILE A 402 1.29 35.31 15.63
N ALA A 403 0.04 35.14 15.21
CA ALA A 403 -0.42 35.53 13.88
C ALA A 403 -0.14 37.02 13.60
N GLY A 404 0.60 37.31 12.52
CA GLY A 404 0.90 38.68 12.10
C GLY A 404 1.99 39.39 12.91
N ASP A 405 2.69 38.70 13.80
CA ASP A 405 3.74 39.29 14.65
C ASP A 405 5.12 38.67 14.38
N GLU A 406 6.04 39.51 13.88
CA GLU A 406 7.44 39.16 13.64
C GLU A 406 8.19 38.83 14.93
N ASN A 407 7.67 39.23 16.10
CA ASN A 407 8.25 38.94 17.41
C ASN A 407 7.86 37.57 17.97
N SER A 408 7.17 36.73 17.20
CA SER A 408 6.97 35.32 17.53
C SER A 408 8.30 34.65 17.89
N TYR A 409 8.40 33.94 19.01
CA TYR A 409 9.67 33.34 19.43
C TYR A 409 10.24 32.40 18.36
N LEU A 410 9.40 31.62 17.68
CA LEU A 410 9.82 30.78 16.56
C LEU A 410 10.57 31.60 15.49
N LEU A 411 10.03 32.74 15.06
CA LEU A 411 10.65 33.58 14.03
C LEU A 411 11.97 34.18 14.51
N GLN A 412 12.09 34.51 15.79
CA GLN A 412 13.33 35.03 16.35
C GLN A 412 14.43 33.97 16.40
N VAL A 413 14.13 32.79 16.98
CA VAL A 413 15.14 31.74 17.19
C VAL A 413 15.64 31.12 15.90
N ILE A 414 14.79 31.01 14.86
CA ILE A 414 15.20 30.51 13.53
C ILE A 414 16.00 31.54 12.71
N GLN A 415 15.96 32.81 13.13
CA GLN A 415 16.76 33.89 12.58
C GLN A 415 18.02 34.15 13.42
N GLU A 416 18.46 33.16 14.22
CA GLU A 416 19.66 33.23 15.06
C GLU A 416 19.59 34.32 16.15
N HIS A 417 18.37 34.69 16.59
CA HIS A 417 18.16 35.59 17.72
C HIS A 417 17.64 34.80 18.95
N PRO A 418 18.47 34.60 20.00
CA PRO A 418 18.02 33.92 21.21
C PRO A 418 17.04 34.78 22.01
N ILE A 419 16.15 34.12 22.75
CA ILE A 419 15.20 34.77 23.67
C ILE A 419 15.86 34.88 25.04
N MET A 420 15.98 36.10 25.55
CA MET A 420 16.56 36.37 26.87
C MET A 420 15.52 36.27 27.98
N ASP A 421 15.94 35.88 29.19
CA ASP A 421 15.06 35.80 30.35
C ASP A 421 14.64 37.22 30.82
N PRO A 422 13.33 37.52 30.90
CA PRO A 422 12.85 38.83 31.34
C PRO A 422 13.18 39.16 32.81
N GLU A 423 13.37 38.16 33.67
CA GLU A 423 13.78 38.33 35.06
C GLU A 423 15.31 38.39 35.21
N LYS A 424 16.05 37.83 34.24
CA LYS A 424 17.52 37.82 34.21
C LYS A 424 18.06 38.12 32.79
N PRO A 425 18.26 39.39 32.44
CA PRO A 425 18.62 39.79 31.08
C PRO A 425 19.96 39.25 30.54
N ASP A 426 20.82 38.69 31.41
CA ASP A 426 22.11 38.10 31.06
C ASP A 426 22.05 36.57 30.86
N GLU A 427 20.89 35.94 31.07
CA GLU A 427 20.65 34.50 30.86
C GLU A 427 19.69 34.27 29.68
N GLU A 428 20.01 33.30 28.82
CA GLU A 428 19.13 32.89 27.71
C GLU A 428 17.98 32.03 28.23
N LEU A 429 16.74 32.43 27.95
CA LEU A 429 15.54 31.64 28.20
C LEU A 429 15.36 30.56 27.13
N ILE A 430 15.61 30.91 25.86
CA ILE A 430 15.57 29.99 24.72
C ILE A 430 16.73 30.34 23.78
N GLY A 431 17.60 29.36 23.51
CA GLY A 431 18.70 29.51 22.58
C GLY A 431 18.26 29.60 21.11
N VAL A 432 19.23 29.77 20.21
CA VAL A 432 19.00 29.75 18.75
C VAL A 432 18.63 28.35 18.26
N MET A 433 17.79 28.26 17.24
CA MET A 433 17.29 26.98 16.71
C MET A 433 17.39 26.93 15.18
N PRO A 434 17.82 25.82 14.56
CA PRO A 434 18.39 24.63 15.18
C PRO A 434 19.76 24.92 15.84
N PRO A 435 20.11 24.21 16.93
CA PRO A 435 21.33 24.49 17.71
C PRO A 435 22.63 24.17 16.95
N SER A 436 22.56 23.26 15.97
CA SER A 436 23.73 22.76 15.24
C SER A 436 24.07 23.54 13.97
N ARG A 437 23.08 24.19 13.33
CA ARG A 437 23.27 24.90 12.04
C ARG A 437 22.08 25.81 11.73
N ALA A 438 22.36 27.00 11.19
CA ALA A 438 21.35 27.94 10.71
C ALA A 438 20.53 27.40 9.53
N LEU A 439 19.23 27.73 9.51
CA LEU A 439 18.35 27.39 8.38
C LEU A 439 18.68 28.21 7.14
N LYS A 440 18.37 27.66 5.96
CA LYS A 440 18.56 28.38 4.70
C LYS A 440 17.59 29.58 4.61
N PRO A 441 17.98 30.69 3.97
CA PRO A 441 17.13 31.89 3.87
C PRO A 441 15.74 31.63 3.27
N ASN A 442 15.64 30.74 2.28
CA ASN A 442 14.36 30.39 1.66
C ASN A 442 13.43 29.61 2.59
N VAL A 443 13.98 28.87 3.56
CA VAL A 443 13.20 28.15 4.59
C VAL A 443 12.66 29.13 5.61
N ILE A 444 13.49 30.09 6.02
CA ILE A 444 13.11 31.16 6.95
C ILE A 444 12.00 32.04 6.33
N ASP A 445 12.13 32.41 5.05
CA ASP A 445 11.11 33.20 4.33
C ASP A 445 9.72 32.53 4.32
N VAL A 446 9.67 31.20 4.18
CA VAL A 446 8.40 30.45 4.28
C VAL A 446 7.75 30.66 5.65
N PHE A 447 8.49 30.49 6.74
CA PHE A 447 7.95 30.69 8.09
C PHE A 447 7.50 32.13 8.32
N ILE A 448 8.30 33.11 7.90
CA ILE A 448 7.94 34.53 8.03
C ILE A 448 6.62 34.80 7.30
N ARG A 449 6.51 34.45 6.02
CA ARG A 449 5.29 34.69 5.24
C ARG A 449 4.08 33.94 5.80
N TRP A 450 4.28 32.71 6.27
CA TRP A 450 3.22 31.91 6.87
C TRP A 450 2.66 32.55 8.15
N VAL A 451 3.55 32.88 9.10
CA VAL A 451 3.17 33.52 10.37
C VAL A 451 2.53 34.88 10.14
N MET A 452 3.11 35.68 9.23
CA MET A 452 2.61 37.04 8.94
C MET A 452 1.24 37.05 8.26
N ASN A 453 0.82 35.96 7.62
CA ASN A 453 -0.48 35.84 6.96
C ASN A 453 -1.48 34.98 7.77
N GLY A 454 -1.27 34.82 9.07
CA GLY A 454 -2.24 34.14 9.93
C GLY A 454 -2.24 32.63 9.83
N MET A 455 -1.15 32.04 9.31
CA MET A 455 -0.84 30.62 9.37
C MET A 455 -1.91 29.69 8.77
N PRO A 456 -2.27 29.86 7.48
CA PRO A 456 -3.24 28.98 6.85
C PRO A 456 -2.78 27.52 6.89
N GLU A 457 -3.68 26.61 7.24
CA GLU A 457 -3.40 25.17 7.33
C GLU A 457 -3.36 24.56 5.92
N THR A 458 -4.45 24.74 5.18
CA THR A 458 -4.64 24.10 3.85
C THR A 458 -4.14 24.97 2.70
N ALA A 459 -3.89 24.33 1.55
CA ALA A 459 -3.54 25.04 0.32
C ALA A 459 -4.66 26.00 -0.14
N GLU A 460 -5.92 25.62 0.06
CA GLU A 460 -7.08 26.44 -0.26
C GLU A 460 -7.14 27.73 0.57
N ASP A 461 -6.89 27.62 1.88
CA ASP A 461 -6.88 28.78 2.78
C ASP A 461 -5.77 29.76 2.40
N ALA A 462 -4.59 29.23 2.07
CA ALA A 462 -3.45 30.04 1.64
C ALA A 462 -3.69 30.71 0.28
N ALA A 463 -4.37 30.03 -0.64
CA ALA A 463 -4.70 30.59 -1.95
C ALA A 463 -5.65 31.80 -1.87
N ILE A 464 -6.56 31.82 -0.89
CA ILE A 464 -7.47 32.97 -0.64
C ILE A 464 -6.69 34.21 -0.19
N LEU A 465 -5.61 34.01 0.56
CA LEU A 465 -4.78 35.08 1.13
C LEU A 465 -3.69 35.56 0.16
N SER A 466 -3.39 34.76 -0.87
CA SER A 466 -2.40 35.07 -1.88
C SER A 466 -2.87 36.18 -2.83
N VAL A 467 -1.97 37.10 -3.17
CA VAL A 467 -2.27 38.17 -4.14
C VAL A 467 -1.97 37.65 -5.56
N PRO A 468 -2.92 37.69 -6.51
CA PRO A 468 -2.64 37.27 -7.87
C PRO A 468 -1.59 38.19 -8.52
N THR A 469 -0.50 37.62 -8.99
CA THR A 469 0.51 38.29 -9.79
C THR A 469 0.06 38.45 -11.24
N ASP A 470 -1.05 39.15 -11.47
CA ASP A 470 -1.41 39.61 -12.80
C ASP A 470 -0.81 40.99 -13.06
N GLY A 471 0.38 40.97 -13.66
CA GLY A 471 0.91 42.09 -14.41
C GLY A 471 0.07 42.36 -15.66
N THR A 472 -1.13 42.91 -15.51
CA THR A 472 -1.80 43.70 -16.56
C THR A 472 -2.77 44.71 -15.96
N SER A 473 -2.26 45.82 -15.39
CA SER A 473 -3.10 46.99 -15.18
C SER A 473 -3.39 47.64 -16.54
N THR A 474 -4.45 47.22 -17.23
CA THR A 474 -5.04 48.03 -18.28
C THR A 474 -5.62 49.29 -17.64
N SER A 475 -4.83 50.36 -17.60
CA SER A 475 -5.34 51.70 -17.36
C SER A 475 -6.21 52.09 -18.56
N GLU A 476 -7.53 52.09 -18.40
CA GLU A 476 -8.43 52.77 -19.33
C GLU A 476 -8.09 54.27 -19.36
N PRO A 477 -8.04 54.90 -20.56
CA PRO A 477 -7.80 56.33 -20.64
C PRO A 477 -9.07 57.11 -20.29
N VAL A 478 -8.95 58.04 -19.34
CA VAL A 478 -10.00 59.00 -18.98
C VAL A 478 -10.36 59.87 -20.18
N ALA A 479 -11.59 59.76 -20.67
CA ALA A 479 -12.14 60.63 -21.70
C ALA A 479 -12.47 62.01 -21.10
N THR A 480 -11.85 63.05 -21.67
CA THR A 480 -12.15 64.45 -21.38
C THR A 480 -13.46 64.87 -22.09
N PRO A 481 -14.41 65.54 -21.41
CA PRO A 481 -15.56 66.12 -22.10
C PRO A 481 -15.22 67.55 -22.59
N THR A 482 -15.67 67.89 -23.80
CA THR A 482 -15.69 69.25 -24.36
C THR A 482 -16.95 69.33 -25.23
N PRO A 483 -17.66 70.47 -25.32
CA PRO A 483 -17.20 71.85 -25.07
C PRO A 483 -17.82 72.59 -23.90
#